data_AF-A0A7G3BW40-F1
#
_entry.id   AF-A0A7G3BW40-F1
#
_cell.length_a   1.000
_cell.length_b   1.000
_cell.length_c   1.000
_cell.angle_alpha   90.00
_cell.angle_beta   90.00
_cell.angle_gamma   90.00
#
_symmetry.space_group_name_H-M   'P 1'
#
loop_
_entity.id
_entity.type
_entity.pdbx_description
1 polymer ?
#
loop_
_entity_poly.entity_id
_entity_poly.type
_entity_poly.pdbx_seq_one_letter_code
_entity_poly.pdbx_strand_id
1 'polypeptide(L)' 'MKLTKTQREELKKKYDGHCAYCGCVLGDKWHADHLEAVVRDLTTGKPEKTENDVIENLMPACTACNHNKRSMSL' A
#
# COMPACT_ATOMS: atom_id res chain seq x y z
N MET A 1 2.65 5.83 7.42
CA MET A 1 1.43 6.42 7.98
C MET A 1 0.73 5.33 8.76
N LYS A 2 0.24 5.61 9.97
CA LYS A 2 -0.57 4.64 10.71
C LYS A 2 -2.05 4.91 10.42
N LEU A 3 -2.71 3.96 9.75
CA LEU A 3 -4.13 4.05 9.48
C LEU A 3 -4.97 3.78 10.74
N THR A 4 -6.08 4.50 10.87
CA THR A 4 -7.15 4.13 11.80
C THR A 4 -7.92 2.92 11.28
N LYS A 5 -8.78 2.33 12.11
CA LYS A 5 -9.64 1.22 11.69
C LYS A 5 -10.57 1.63 10.56
N THR A 6 -11.22 2.78 10.68
CA THR A 6 -12.11 3.36 9.67
C THR A 6 -11.38 3.58 8.34
N GLN A 7 -10.21 4.23 8.38
CA GLN A 7 -9.42 4.44 7.16
C GLN A 7 -9.00 3.13 6.50
N ARG A 8 -8.70 2.10 7.29
CA ARG A 8 -8.34 0.77 6.77
C ARG A 8 -9.54 0.09 6.10
N GLU A 9 -10.73 0.23 6.65
CA GLU A 9 -11.97 -0.28 6.05
C GLU A 9 -12.35 0.46 4.77
N GLU A 10 -12.26 1.79 4.77
CA GLU A 10 -12.47 2.65 3.59
C GLU A 10 -11.48 2.30 2.48
N LEU A 11 -10.20 2.15 2.82
CA LEU A 11 -9.16 1.77 1.87
C LEU A 11 -9.44 0.40 1.23
N LYS A 12 -9.89 -0.59 2.01
CA LYS A 12 -10.26 -1.90 1.47
C LYS A 12 -11.39 -1.77 0.43
N LYS A 13 -12.36 -0.88 0.68
CA LYS A 13 -13.52 -0.65 -0.19
C LYS A 13 -13.23 0.24 -1.40
N LYS A 14 -12.06 0.89 -1.48
CA LYS A 14 -11.66 1.77 -2.60
C LYS A 14 -11.85 1.14 -3.98
N TYR A 15 -11.63 -0.18 -4.08
CA TYR A 15 -11.86 -0.97 -5.29
C TYR A 15 -12.82 -2.13 -5.02
N ASP A 16 -13.92 -1.85 -4.33
CA ASP A 16 -14.97 -2.83 -4.01
C ASP A 16 -14.45 -4.10 -3.32
N GLY A 17 -13.45 -3.94 -2.44
CA GLY A 17 -12.83 -5.08 -1.75
C GLY A 17 -11.84 -5.88 -2.60
N HIS A 18 -11.41 -5.39 -3.77
CA HIS A 18 -10.44 -6.05 -4.63
C HIS A 18 -9.04 -5.45 -4.53
N CYS A 19 -8.03 -6.26 -4.85
CA CYS A 19 -6.64 -5.85 -4.96
C CYS A 19 -6.51 -4.83 -6.10
N ALA A 20 -5.92 -3.68 -5.81
CA ALA A 20 -5.69 -2.62 -6.80
C ALA A 20 -4.79 -3.06 -7.97
N TYR A 21 -3.95 -4.09 -7.76
CA TYR A 21 -2.93 -4.49 -8.72
C TYR A 21 -3.32 -5.68 -9.60
N CYS A 22 -4.00 -6.68 -9.04
CA CYS A 22 -4.38 -7.88 -9.78
C CYS A 22 -5.90 -8.11 -9.86
N GLY A 23 -6.71 -7.29 -9.19
CA GLY A 23 -8.17 -7.42 -9.21
C GLY A 23 -8.74 -8.62 -8.45
N CYS A 24 -7.94 -9.38 -7.69
CA CYS A 24 -8.49 -10.48 -6.87
C CYS A 24 -9.26 -9.96 -5.65
N VAL A 25 -10.24 -10.72 -5.18
CA VAL A 25 -10.99 -10.40 -3.94
C VAL A 25 -10.05 -10.44 -2.74
N LEU A 26 -10.09 -9.41 -1.90
CA LEU A 26 -9.28 -9.32 -0.69
C LEU A 26 -9.97 -10.02 0.50
N GLY A 27 -9.31 -11.06 1.02
CA GLY A 27 -9.68 -11.70 2.29
C GLY A 27 -9.33 -10.86 3.52
N ASP A 28 -9.23 -11.52 4.67
CA ASP A 28 -8.89 -10.87 5.95
C ASP A 28 -7.44 -10.36 5.97
N LYS A 29 -6.54 -11.04 5.25
CA LYS A 29 -5.14 -10.68 5.11
C LYS A 29 -4.91 -9.92 3.81
N TRP A 30 -4.54 -8.65 3.95
CA TRP A 30 -4.19 -7.74 2.87
C TRP A 30 -3.35 -6.57 3.44
N HIS A 31 -2.73 -5.80 2.56
CA HIS A 31 -1.82 -4.71 2.91
C HIS A 31 -2.29 -3.37 2.34
N ALA A 32 -2.06 -2.30 3.11
CA ALA A 32 -2.12 -0.95 2.60
C ALA A 32 -0.75 -0.66 1.99
N ASP A 33 -0.68 -0.67 0.67
CA ASP A 33 0.57 -0.52 -0.09
C ASP A 33 0.63 0.89 -0.69
N HIS A 34 1.82 1.49 -0.75
CA HIS A 34 2.00 2.78 -1.41
C HIS A 34 2.11 2.58 -2.92
N LEU A 35 1.27 3.27 -3.70
CA LEU A 35 1.38 3.28 -5.17
C LEU A 35 2.78 3.80 -5.57
N GLU A 36 3.12 5.00 -5.12
CA GLU A 36 4.49 5.54 -5.16
C GLU A 36 5.21 5.21 -3.85
N ALA A 37 6.23 4.36 -3.91
CA ALA A 37 6.88 3.86 -2.69
C ALA A 37 7.58 4.98 -1.89
N VAL A 38 7.54 4.86 -0.56
CA VAL A 38 8.47 5.54 0.34
C VAL A 38 9.78 4.73 0.28
N VAL A 39 10.80 5.31 -0.36
CA VAL A 39 12.10 4.64 -0.55
C VAL A 39 12.88 4.74 0.75
N ARG A 40 13.80 3.80 1.00
CA ARG A 40 14.75 3.91 2.11
C ARG A 40 16.15 4.07 1.55
N ASP A 41 16.87 5.04 2.08
CA ASP A 41 18.30 5.15 1.88
C ASP A 41 18.96 3.86 2.38
N LEU A 42 19.70 3.17 1.50
CA LEU A 42 20.34 1.89 1.83
C LEU A 42 21.55 2.04 2.75
N THR A 43 22.10 3.24 2.87
CA THR A 43 23.24 3.58 3.73
C THR A 43 22.77 4.02 5.12
N THR A 44 21.82 4.96 5.17
CA THR A 44 21.37 5.56 6.44
C THR A 44 20.11 4.89 7.01
N GLY A 45 19.39 4.12 6.20
CA GLY A 45 18.11 3.50 6.55
C GLY A 45 16.95 4.49 6.68
N LYS A 46 17.19 5.79 6.46
CA LYS A 46 16.18 6.83 6.58
C LYS A 46 15.19 6.77 5.41
N PRO A 47 13.90 7.03 5.66
CA PRO A 47 12.93 7.12 4.58
C PRO A 47 13.21 8.37 3.73
N GLU A 48 13.22 8.16 2.43
CA GLU A 48 13.19 9.18 1.39
C GLU A 48 11.78 9.26 0.81
N LYS A 49 11.43 10.40 0.20
CA LYS A 49 10.09 10.67 -0.33
C LYS A 49 8.98 10.50 0.72
N THR A 50 9.18 11.07 1.91
CA THR A 50 8.22 10.96 3.01
C THR A 50 6.86 11.57 2.68
N GLU A 51 6.80 12.48 1.72
CA GLU A 51 5.58 13.05 1.14
C GLU A 51 4.68 12.00 0.47
N ASN A 52 5.21 10.84 0.09
CA ASN A 52 4.44 9.72 -0.43
C ASN A 52 3.63 9.01 0.67
N ASP A 53 3.92 9.27 1.95
CA ASP A 53 3.29 8.60 3.09
C ASP A 53 1.92 9.20 3.46
N VAL A 54 1.04 9.30 2.46
CA VAL A 54 -0.31 9.91 2.54
C VAL A 54 -1.39 8.94 2.09
N ILE A 55 -2.63 9.11 2.57
CA ILE A 55 -3.73 8.15 2.37
C ILE A 55 -4.13 8.03 0.89
N GLU A 56 -4.01 9.12 0.13
CA GLU A 56 -4.34 9.21 -1.30
C GLU A 56 -3.45 8.27 -2.12
N ASN A 57 -2.20 8.10 -1.68
CA ASN A 57 -1.20 7.23 -2.29
C ASN A 57 -1.29 5.77 -1.83
N LEU A 58 -2.21 5.43 -0.92
CA LEU A 58 -2.40 4.05 -0.48
C LEU A 58 -3.37 3.30 -1.38
N MET A 59 -3.04 2.03 -1.60
CA MET A 59 -3.80 1.07 -2.39
C MET A 59 -4.02 -0.21 -1.57
N PRO A 60 -5.21 -0.82 -1.63
CA PRO A 60 -5.42 -2.12 -1.03
C PRO A 60 -4.79 -3.21 -1.91
N ALA A 61 -3.83 -3.94 -1.35
CA ALA A 61 -3.05 -4.94 -2.08
C ALA A 61 -3.16 -6.32 -1.42
N CYS A 62 -3.28 -7.38 -2.22
CA CYS A 62 -3.12 -8.74 -1.71
C CYS A 62 -1.65 -8.97 -1.30
N THR A 63 -1.41 -9.96 -0.42
CA THR A 63 -0.07 -10.24 0.10
C THR A 63 0.95 -10.54 -1.00
N ALA A 64 0.56 -11.28 -2.05
CA ALA A 64 1.45 -11.59 -3.17
C ALA A 64 1.85 -10.33 -3.96
N CYS A 65 0.88 -9.47 -4.33
CA CYS A 65 1.17 -8.26 -5.07
C CYS A 65 2.01 -7.27 -4.26
N ASN A 66 1.71 -7.06 -2.98
CA ASN A 66 2.53 -6.20 -2.10
C ASN A 66 3.98 -6.72 -2.03
N HIS A 67 4.18 -8.02 -1.83
CA HIS A 67 5.52 -8.60 -1.73
C HIS A 67 6.30 -8.51 -3.05
N ASN A 68 5.62 -8.67 -4.19
CA ASN A 68 6.24 -8.63 -5.51
C ASN A 68 6.50 -7.19 -5.98
N LYS A 69 5.59 -6.26 -5.72
CA LYS A 69 5.74 -4.84 -6.09
C LYS A 69 6.92 -4.21 -5.36
N ARG A 70 7.02 -4.37 -4.04
CA ARG A 70 8.05 -3.70 -3.22
C ARG A 70 8.10 -2.20 -3.53
N SER A 71 9.23 -1.71 -4.04
CA SER A 71 9.45 -0.33 -4.44
C SER A 71 9.33 -0.09 -5.95
N MET A 72 8.83 -1.07 -6.73
CA MET A 72 8.60 -0.88 -8.16
C MET A 72 7.48 0.14 -8.38
N SER A 73 7.71 1.04 -9.33
CA SER A 73 6.68 1.87 -9.95
C SER A 73 5.85 1.00 -10.90
N LEU A 74 4.52 1.03 -10.75
CA LEU A 74 3.55 0.35 -11.64
C LEU A 74 2.69 1.38 -12.36
#